data_AF-A0A1U9K0M6-F1
#
_entry.id   AF-A0A1U9K0M6-F1
#
_cell.length_a   1.000
_cell.length_b   1.000
_cell.length_c   1.000
_cell.angle_alpha   90.00
_cell.angle_beta   90.00
_cell.angle_gamma   90.00
#
_symmetry.space_group_name_H-M   'P 1'
#
loop_
_entity.id
_entity.type
_entity.pdbx_description
1 polymer ?
#
loop_
_entity_poly.entity_id
_entity_poly.type
_entity_poly.pdbx_seq_one_letter_code
_entity_poly.pdbx_strand_id
1 'polypeptide(L)'
;MALRFALSDQVSEVLMLENEDVTATRVIAYVQPYPQAAAQLVGLENPLNGDVWTWDAAQSTWVRSTSTEHLPEQAVPLRLQYQYGNWLPNGVDAWFFPEGKAEIYEDARFGVFKVNKQADALLYELLDEQAQPI
;
A
#
# COMPACT_ATOMS: atom_id res chain seq x y z
N MET A 1 13.68 7.71 12.32
CA MET A 1 12.21 7.54 12.40
C MET A 1 11.80 6.63 11.25
N ALA A 2 10.95 5.60 11.46
CA ALA A 2 10.52 4.72 10.37
C ALA A 2 9.23 5.29 9.74
N LEU A 3 9.20 5.43 8.41
CA LEU A 3 8.00 5.84 7.68
C LEU A 3 6.95 4.72 7.79
N ARG A 4 5.88 4.96 8.55
CA ARG A 4 4.76 4.03 8.65
C ARG A 4 3.83 4.28 7.48
N PHE A 5 3.65 3.25 6.66
CA PHE A 5 2.82 3.34 5.46
C PHE A 5 1.35 3.16 5.87
N ALA A 6 0.49 4.15 5.61
CA ALA A 6 -0.92 4.11 6.04
C ALA A 6 -1.67 2.87 5.53
N LEU A 7 -1.30 2.34 4.35
CA LEU A 7 -1.86 1.11 3.79
C LEU A 7 -1.42 -0.14 4.56
N SER A 8 -0.29 -0.13 5.27
CA SER A 8 0.21 -1.30 6.01
C SER A 8 -0.74 -1.74 7.13
N ASP A 9 -1.31 -0.77 7.85
CA ASP A 9 -2.25 -1.07 8.93
C ASP A 9 -3.56 -1.63 8.35
N GLN A 10 -4.07 -1.04 7.27
CA GLN A 10 -5.29 -1.52 6.58
C GLN A 10 -5.12 -2.92 6.00
N VAL A 11 -3.98 -3.21 5.35
CA VAL A 11 -3.70 -4.55 4.81
C VAL A 11 -3.60 -5.58 5.94
N SER A 12 -2.96 -5.22 7.05
CA SER A 12 -2.87 -6.11 8.21
C SER A 12 -4.24 -6.40 8.82
N GLU A 13 -5.12 -5.39 8.90
CA GLU A 13 -6.49 -5.55 9.39
C GLU A 13 -7.30 -6.53 8.54
N VAL A 14 -7.26 -6.39 7.21
CA VAL A 14 -7.94 -7.32 6.29
C VAL A 14 -7.47 -8.76 6.51
N LEU A 15 -6.15 -8.96 6.57
CA LEU A 15 -5.56 -10.29 6.69
C LEU A 15 -5.81 -10.92 8.07
N MET A 16 -5.83 -10.11 9.15
CA MET A 16 -6.17 -10.57 10.50
C MET A 16 -7.65 -10.97 10.62
N LEU A 17 -8.58 -10.18 10.04
CA LEU A 17 -10.02 -10.48 10.07
C LEU A 17 -10.33 -11.85 9.47
N GLU A 18 -9.55 -12.24 8.46
CA GLU A 18 -9.77 -13.45 7.68
C GLU A 18 -9.02 -14.67 8.25
N ASN A 19 -8.33 -14.51 9.39
CA ASN A 19 -7.44 -15.50 10.01
C ASN A 19 -6.44 -16.09 8.99
N GLU A 20 -6.01 -15.30 8.01
CA GLU A 20 -4.98 -15.77 7.10
C GLU A 20 -3.63 -15.73 7.82
N ASP A 21 -3.01 -16.90 7.94
CA ASP A 21 -1.62 -17.00 8.34
C ASP A 21 -0.78 -16.59 7.13
N VAL A 22 -0.54 -15.29 6.99
CA VAL A 22 0.10 -14.68 5.81
C VAL A 22 1.61 -14.94 5.83
N THR A 23 1.94 -16.22 5.74
CA THR A 23 3.21 -16.73 5.24
C THR A 23 3.44 -16.33 3.77
N ALA A 24 2.41 -15.79 3.10
CA ALA A 24 2.54 -15.05 1.85
C ALA A 24 3.29 -13.75 2.11
N THR A 25 4.61 -13.80 2.04
CA THR A 25 5.50 -12.63 2.10
C THR A 25 5.11 -11.49 1.14
N ARG A 26 4.16 -11.67 0.21
CA ARG A 26 3.73 -10.69 -0.79
C ARG A 26 2.22 -10.72 -1.03
N VAL A 27 1.64 -9.54 -1.22
CA VAL A 27 0.24 -9.33 -1.62
C VAL A 27 0.16 -8.27 -2.72
N ILE A 28 -0.96 -8.21 -3.44
CA ILE A 28 -1.25 -7.10 -4.36
C ILE A 28 -2.36 -6.25 -3.75
N ALA A 29 -2.02 -5.04 -3.33
CA ALA A 29 -2.98 -4.05 -2.86
C ALA A 29 -3.53 -3.28 -4.05
N TYR A 30 -4.86 -3.19 -4.16
CA TYR A 30 -5.52 -2.33 -5.13
C TYR A 30 -5.91 -1.03 -4.45
N VAL A 31 -5.33 0.06 -4.93
CA VAL A 31 -5.41 1.37 -4.28
C VAL A 31 -6.10 2.37 -5.20
N GLN A 32 -7.13 3.03 -4.70
CA GLN A 32 -7.82 4.11 -5.39
C GLN A 32 -7.12 5.45 -5.07
N PRO A 33 -6.50 6.12 -6.06
CA PRO A 33 -5.90 7.43 -5.84
C PRO A 33 -6.97 8.54 -5.77
N TYR A 34 -6.70 9.56 -4.95
CA TYR A 34 -7.51 10.78 -4.87
C TYR A 34 -6.62 12.03 -5.02
N PRO A 35 -7.06 13.08 -5.74
CA PRO A 35 -6.21 14.25 -6.03
C PRO A 35 -5.75 15.05 -4.80
N GLN A 36 -6.50 15.01 -3.69
CA GLN A 36 -6.25 15.83 -2.49
C GLN A 36 -6.45 15.02 -1.19
N ALA A 37 -6.38 13.70 -1.27
CA ALA A 37 -6.54 12.82 -0.12
C ALA A 37 -5.61 11.63 -0.23
N ALA A 38 -5.34 10.98 0.90
CA ALA A 38 -4.61 9.72 0.92
C ALA A 38 -5.33 8.69 0.04
N ALA A 39 -4.54 7.92 -0.71
CA ALA A 39 -5.07 6.84 -1.52
C ALA A 39 -5.71 5.77 -0.61
N GLN A 40 -6.84 5.21 -1.02
CA GLN A 40 -7.60 4.26 -0.21
C GLN A 40 -7.38 2.83 -0.70
N LEU A 41 -7.23 1.88 0.22
CA LEU A 41 -7.25 0.47 -0.11
C LEU A 41 -8.69 0.07 -0.47
N VAL A 42 -8.88 -0.43 -1.69
CA VAL A 42 -10.19 -0.87 -2.20
C VAL A 42 -10.20 -2.37 -2.51
N GLY A 43 -9.02 -2.98 -2.58
CA GLY A 43 -8.87 -4.40 -2.81
C GLY A 43 -7.55 -4.93 -2.29
N LEU A 44 -7.51 -6.22 -2.03
CA LEU A 44 -6.32 -6.96 -1.68
C LEU A 44 -6.39 -8.33 -2.34
N GLU A 45 -5.33 -8.73 -3.04
CA GLU A 45 -5.20 -10.07 -3.62
C GLU A 45 -4.04 -10.80 -2.96
N ASN A 46 -4.28 -12.05 -2.59
CA ASN A 46 -3.26 -13.01 -2.23
C ASN A 46 -2.89 -13.83 -3.48
N PRO A 47 -1.73 -13.56 -4.11
CA PRO A 47 -1.36 -14.18 -5.37
C PRO A 47 -1.01 -15.68 -5.23
N LEU A 48 -0.92 -16.22 -4.01
CA LEU A 48 -0.59 -17.64 -3.79
C LEU A 48 -1.81 -18.54 -3.92
N ASN A 49 -2.97 -18.08 -3.44
CA ASN A 49 -4.23 -18.84 -3.43
C ASN A 49 -5.28 -18.24 -4.38
N GLY A 50 -5.06 -17.01 -4.87
CA GLY A 50 -6.00 -16.30 -5.75
C GLY A 50 -7.19 -15.67 -5.03
N ASP A 51 -7.15 -15.60 -3.70
CA ASP A 51 -8.16 -14.91 -2.93
C ASP A 51 -8.07 -13.40 -3.15
N VAL A 52 -9.23 -12.78 -3.32
CA VAL A 52 -9.38 -11.34 -3.53
C VAL A 52 -10.40 -10.81 -2.53
N TRP A 53 -9.96 -9.94 -1.63
CA TRP A 53 -10.84 -9.16 -0.76
C TRP A 53 -11.09 -7.80 -1.39
N THR A 54 -12.36 -7.42 -1.51
CA THR A 54 -12.77 -6.13 -2.06
C THR A 54 -13.59 -5.39 -1.02
N TRP A 55 -13.37 -4.08 -0.93
CA TRP A 55 -14.15 -3.22 -0.04
C TRP A 55 -15.56 -3.01 -0.62
N ASP A 56 -16.59 -3.47 0.10
CA ASP A 56 -17.98 -3.15 -0.19
C ASP A 56 -18.37 -1.86 0.54
N ALA A 57 -18.45 -0.75 -0.21
CA ALA A 57 -18.82 0.54 0.34
C ALA A 57 -20.27 0.63 0.84
N ALA A 58 -21.18 -0.19 0.31
CA ALA A 58 -22.58 -0.20 0.73
C ALA A 58 -22.74 -0.87 2.11
N GLN A 59 -21.93 -1.90 2.38
CA GLN A 59 -21.97 -2.67 3.63
C GLN A 59 -20.87 -2.27 4.62
N SER A 60 -19.92 -1.42 4.20
CA SER A 60 -18.74 -1.04 4.99
C SER A 60 -17.97 -2.26 5.51
N THR A 61 -17.77 -3.26 4.65
CA THR A 61 -17.09 -4.51 5.00
C THR A 61 -16.23 -5.00 3.84
N TRP A 62 -15.25 -5.85 4.17
CA TRP A 62 -14.51 -6.62 3.19
C TRP A 62 -15.31 -7.83 2.75
N VAL A 63 -15.32 -8.10 1.45
CA VAL A 63 -15.97 -9.27 0.86
C VAL A 63 -14.91 -10.08 0.14
N ARG A 64 -14.82 -11.37 0.48
CA ARG A 64 -13.90 -12.32 -0.16
C ARG A 64 -14.49 -12.87 -1.45
N SER A 65 -13.65 -12.96 -2.47
CA SER A 65 -13.95 -13.53 -3.78
C SER A 65 -12.70 -14.19 -4.38
N THR A 66 -12.82 -14.75 -5.58
CA THR A 66 -11.68 -15.29 -6.35
C THR A 66 -11.54 -14.58 -7.71
N SER A 67 -12.08 -13.36 -7.82
CA SER A 67 -12.10 -12.58 -9.07
C SER A 67 -11.86 -11.10 -8.79
N THR A 68 -11.04 -10.49 -9.64
CA THR A 68 -10.72 -9.07 -9.59
C THR A 68 -11.73 -8.19 -10.35
N GLU A 69 -12.77 -8.78 -10.95
CA GLU A 69 -13.79 -8.05 -11.74
C GLU A 69 -14.59 -7.02 -10.92
N HIS A 70 -14.68 -7.20 -9.59
CA HIS A 70 -15.42 -6.29 -8.70
C HIS A 70 -14.60 -5.10 -8.23
N LEU A 71 -13.32 -5.04 -8.59
CA LEU A 71 -12.46 -3.91 -8.23
C LEU A 71 -12.83 -2.66 -9.02
N PRO A 72 -12.71 -1.46 -8.44
CA PRO A 72 -12.90 -0.23 -9.18
C PRO A 72 -11.96 -0.15 -10.39
N GLU A 73 -12.45 0.29 -11.55
CA GLU A 73 -11.65 0.39 -12.78
C GLU A 73 -10.41 1.29 -12.64
N GLN A 74 -10.46 2.27 -11.74
CA GLN A 74 -9.39 3.22 -11.48
C GLN A 74 -8.42 2.76 -10.39
N ALA A 75 -8.65 1.58 -9.81
CA ALA A 75 -7.76 1.03 -8.79
C ALA A 75 -6.41 0.67 -9.41
N VAL A 76 -5.34 1.14 -8.78
CA VAL A 76 -3.97 0.89 -9.19
C VAL A 76 -3.43 -0.30 -8.40
N PRO A 77 -2.96 -1.38 -9.06
CA PRO A 77 -2.35 -2.50 -8.36
C PRO A 77 -0.96 -2.13 -7.86
N LEU A 78 -0.70 -2.38 -6.59
CA LEU A 78 0.54 -2.10 -5.87
C LEU A 78 1.00 -3.38 -5.18
N ARG A 79 2.13 -3.95 -5.59
CA ARG A 79 2.65 -5.13 -4.90
C ARG A 79 3.31 -4.71 -3.58
N LEU A 80 2.89 -5.35 -2.50
CA LEU A 80 3.44 -5.14 -1.16
C LEU A 80 4.19 -6.38 -0.72
N GLN A 81 5.22 -6.19 0.10
CA GLN A 81 5.98 -7.24 0.76
C GLN A 81 5.99 -6.98 2.27
N TYR A 82 5.80 -8.03 3.07
CA TYR A 82 5.92 -7.92 4.51
C TYR A 82 7.39 -7.91 4.93
N GLN A 83 7.86 -6.80 5.48
CA GLN A 83 9.24 -6.59 5.92
C GLN A 83 9.26 -5.74 7.19
N TYR A 84 10.14 -6.08 8.15
CA TYR A 84 10.31 -5.31 9.39
C TYR A 84 8.99 -5.03 10.15
N GLY A 85 8.05 -5.96 10.12
CA GLY A 85 6.75 -5.81 10.79
C GLY A 85 5.72 -4.96 10.03
N ASN A 86 6.02 -4.53 8.80
CA ASN A 86 5.16 -3.65 8.00
C ASN A 86 5.00 -4.19 6.56
N TRP A 87 3.87 -3.89 5.92
CA TRP A 87 3.69 -4.07 4.48
C TRP A 87 4.26 -2.87 3.74
N LEU A 88 5.31 -3.10 2.96
CA LEU A 88 6.02 -2.07 2.20
C LEU A 88 5.88 -2.34 0.70
N PRO A 89 5.81 -1.30 -0.16
CA PRO A 89 5.85 -1.50 -1.59
C PRO A 89 7.11 -2.27 -2.01
N ASN A 90 6.95 -3.23 -2.92
CA ASN A 90 8.07 -4.03 -3.40
C ASN A 90 9.00 -3.17 -4.27
N GLY A 91 10.33 -3.35 -4.12
CA GLY A 91 11.33 -2.53 -4.80
C GLY A 91 11.82 -1.32 -4.00
N VAL A 92 11.30 -1.11 -2.79
CA VAL A 92 11.74 -0.07 -1.85
C VAL A 92 12.73 -0.68 -0.84
N ASP A 93 13.78 -1.36 -1.32
CA ASP A 93 14.71 -2.08 -0.43
C ASP A 93 15.70 -1.13 0.29
N ALA A 94 15.80 0.14 -0.12
CA ALA A 94 16.52 1.15 0.63
C ALA A 94 16.08 2.57 0.25
N TRP A 95 15.60 3.33 1.22
CA TRP A 95 15.62 4.78 1.16
C TRP A 95 17.05 5.24 1.36
N PHE A 96 17.75 5.63 0.29
CA PHE A 96 19.07 6.24 0.46
C PHE A 96 18.90 7.68 0.93
N PHE A 97 18.91 7.87 2.24
CA PHE A 97 19.10 9.18 2.85
C PHE A 97 20.61 9.40 3.03
N PRO A 98 21.20 10.41 2.38
CA PRO A 98 22.61 10.75 2.61
C PRO A 98 22.87 10.93 4.11
N GLU A 99 23.90 10.27 4.62
CA GLU A 99 24.25 10.29 6.04
C GLU A 99 24.44 11.74 6.52
N GLY A 100 23.80 12.10 7.65
CA GLY A 100 23.80 13.47 8.18
C GLY A 100 22.77 14.43 7.56
N LYS A 101 21.90 13.96 6.65
CA LYS A 101 20.77 14.74 6.10
C LYS A 101 19.40 14.13 6.40
N ALA A 102 19.28 13.34 7.47
CA ALA A 102 17.99 12.78 7.85
C ALA A 102 16.99 13.86 8.33
N GLU A 103 17.49 14.95 8.93
CA GLU A 103 16.68 16.03 9.50
C GLU A 103 15.73 16.68 8.48
N ILE A 104 16.16 16.85 7.23
CA ILE A 104 15.30 17.45 6.17
C ILE A 104 14.12 16.55 5.77
N TYR A 105 14.15 15.27 6.16
CA TYR A 105 13.08 14.31 5.87
C TYR A 105 12.20 14.01 7.09
N GLU A 106 12.45 14.63 8.25
CA GLU A 106 11.63 14.42 9.46
C GLU A 106 10.20 14.95 9.29
N ASP A 107 10.02 15.97 8.46
CA ASP A 107 8.71 16.55 8.14
C ASP A 107 7.93 15.73 7.09
N ALA A 108 8.56 14.72 6.48
CA ALA A 108 7.88 13.86 5.51
C ALA A 108 6.69 13.14 6.18
N ARG A 109 5.53 13.21 5.53
CA ARG A 109 4.32 12.48 5.91
C ARG A 109 3.78 11.59 4.81
N PHE A 110 4.00 11.97 3.56
CA PHE A 110 3.51 11.20 2.41
C PHE A 110 4.65 10.87 1.46
N GLY A 111 4.52 9.72 0.79
CA GLY A 111 5.36 9.34 -0.34
C GLY A 111 4.53 9.29 -1.60
N VAL A 112 5.02 9.93 -2.66
CA VAL A 112 4.46 9.83 -4.02
C VAL A 112 5.15 8.68 -4.73
N PHE A 113 4.38 7.70 -5.19
CA PHE A 113 4.90 6.54 -5.89
C PHE A 113 4.44 6.53 -7.35
N LYS A 114 5.36 6.17 -8.25
CA LYS A 114 5.05 5.77 -9.61
C LYS A 114 5.02 4.25 -9.66
N VAL A 115 3.99 3.68 -10.28
CA VAL A 115 3.78 2.24 -10.35
C VAL A 115 3.95 1.77 -11.78
N ASN A 116 4.74 0.72 -11.99
CA ASN A 116 4.95 0.15 -13.32
C ASN A 116 3.86 -0.90 -13.68
N LYS A 117 3.91 -1.47 -14.89
CA LYS A 117 2.94 -2.48 -15.36
C LYS A 117 2.99 -3.79 -14.57
N GLN A 118 4.06 -4.02 -13.83
CA GLN A 118 4.28 -5.19 -12.98
C GLN A 118 3.85 -4.93 -11.53
N ALA A 119 3.19 -3.80 -11.24
CA ALA A 119 2.79 -3.35 -9.91
C ALA A 119 3.97 -3.02 -8.97
N ASP A 120 5.18 -2.85 -9.49
CA ASP A 120 6.33 -2.41 -8.71
C ASP A 120 6.27 -0.90 -8.47
N ALA A 121 6.57 -0.49 -7.25
CA ALA A 121 6.54 0.92 -6.86
C ALA A 121 7.93 1.54 -6.86
N LEU A 122 8.02 2.73 -7.43
CA LEU A 122 9.19 3.60 -7.32
C LEU A 122 8.75 4.87 -6.61
N LEU A 123 9.40 5.21 -5.49
CA LEU A 123 9.19 6.54 -4.92
C LEU A 123 9.73 7.59 -5.86
N TYR A 124 8.90 8.59 -6.07
CA TYR A 124 9.20 9.73 -6.87
C TYR A 124 9.49 10.98 -6.01
N GLU A 125 8.73 11.19 -4.93
CA GLU A 125 8.79 12.41 -4.13
C GLU A 125 8.29 12.17 -2.69
N LEU A 126 8.80 12.94 -1.73
CA LEU A 126 8.29 12.98 -0.36
C LEU A 126 7.55 14.30 -0.16
N LEU A 127 6.43 14.26 0.56
CA LEU A 127 5.63 15.45 0.85
C LEU A 127 5.47 15.66 2.36
N ASP A 128 5.32 16.92 2.76
CA ASP A 128 5.00 17.35 4.12
C ASP A 128 3.51 17.14 4.48
N GLU A 129 3.10 17.60 5.67
CA GLU A 129 1.71 17.57 6.14
C GLU A 129 0.72 18.32 5.25
N GLN A 130 1.19 19.30 4.47
CA GLN A 130 0.41 20.12 3.54
C GLN A 130 0.46 19.59 2.10
N ALA A 131 0.98 18.37 1.90
CA ALA A 131 1.18 17.76 0.60
C ALA A 131 2.08 18.59 -0.34
N GLN A 132 3.02 19.34 0.21
CA GLN A 132 4.05 20.05 -0.55
C GLN A 132 5.36 19.24 -0.57
N PRO A 133 6.13 19.29 -1.66
CA PRO A 133 7.44 18.67 -1.72
C PRO A 133 8.40 19.22 -0.65
N ILE A 134 9.19 18.32 -0.07
CA ILE A 134 10.31 18.64 0.82
C ILE A 134 11.66 18.67 0.09
#